data_AF-A0A836L524-F1
#
_entry.id   AF-A0A836L524-F1
#
_cell.length_a   1.000
_cell.length_b   1.000
_cell.length_c   1.000
_cell.angle_alpha   90.00
_cell.angle_beta   90.00
_cell.angle_gamma   90.00
#
_symmetry.space_group_name_H-M   'P 1'
#
loop_
_entity.id
_entity.type
_entity.pdbx_description
1 polymer ?
#
loop_
_entity_poly.entity_id
_entity_poly.type
_entity_poly.pdbx_seq_one_letter_code
_entity_poly.pdbx_strand_id
1 'polypeptide(L)'
;MSESTEPTNRFAGNVRQAEVPNEKMLRIKVSALKRNIKDLEFAKREVEQELQRLDSLRQIAPDRVPQQTKVIDEAKMMIPHSVNRIMAAVKDLSEYVEKEGSTVCNDELLDSARAAMADGQAAVS
;
A
#
# COMPACT_ATOMS: atom_id res chain seq x y z
N MET A 1 -31.90 -18.47 47.07
CA MET A 1 -30.55 -17.85 47.06
C MET A 1 -29.55 -18.90 46.58
N SER A 2 -29.34 -19.01 45.28
CA SER A 2 -28.22 -19.75 44.68
C SER A 2 -28.06 -19.22 43.24
N GLU A 3 -27.45 -18.05 43.11
CA GLU A 3 -26.97 -17.57 41.80
C GLU A 3 -25.59 -18.18 41.56
N SER A 4 -25.52 -19.11 40.62
CA SER A 4 -24.27 -19.66 40.11
C SER A 4 -23.66 -18.65 39.14
N THR A 5 -22.66 -17.90 39.60
CA THR A 5 -21.86 -17.02 38.73
C THR A 5 -20.81 -17.84 37.99
N GLU A 6 -21.12 -18.30 36.79
CA GLU A 6 -20.09 -18.78 35.86
C GLU A 6 -19.25 -17.60 35.37
N PRO A 7 -17.91 -17.70 35.37
CA PRO A 7 -17.06 -16.64 34.83
C PRO A 7 -17.19 -16.63 33.31
N THR A 8 -18.00 -15.70 32.78
CA THR A 8 -18.14 -15.48 31.34
C THR A 8 -16.80 -14.97 30.80
N ASN A 9 -16.06 -15.84 30.12
CA ASN A 9 -14.75 -15.53 29.59
C ASN A 9 -14.88 -14.52 28.43
N ARG A 10 -14.77 -13.22 28.73
CA ARG A 10 -14.92 -12.08 27.79
C ARG A 10 -13.94 -12.12 26.60
N PHE A 11 -12.94 -12.99 26.63
CA PHE A 11 -11.95 -13.17 25.57
C PHE A 11 -12.27 -14.32 24.60
N ALA A 12 -13.35 -15.07 24.82
CA ALA A 12 -13.74 -16.20 23.96
C ALA A 12 -14.31 -15.78 22.59
N GLY A 13 -14.49 -14.47 22.35
CA GLY A 13 -15.29 -13.95 21.25
C GLY A 13 -14.61 -13.72 19.91
N ASN A 14 -13.35 -14.13 19.70
CA ASN A 14 -12.70 -13.98 18.39
C ASN A 14 -11.51 -14.93 18.20
N VAL A 15 -11.75 -16.24 18.32
CA VAL A 15 -10.83 -17.20 17.70
C VAL A 15 -11.07 -17.09 16.20
N ARG A 16 -10.34 -16.18 15.52
CA ARG A 16 -10.29 -16.15 14.05
C ARG A 16 -9.97 -17.57 13.61
N GLN A 17 -10.85 -18.18 12.83
CA GLN A 17 -10.56 -19.47 12.20
C GLN A 17 -9.17 -19.39 11.58
N ALA A 18 -8.38 -20.45 11.76
CA ALA A 18 -7.03 -20.53 11.20
C ALA A 18 -7.15 -20.43 9.68
N GLU A 19 -6.93 -19.22 9.18
CA GLU A 19 -6.97 -18.93 7.76
C GLU A 19 -5.90 -19.73 7.03
N VAL A 20 -6.23 -20.27 5.86
CA VAL A 20 -5.30 -21.08 5.09
C VAL A 20 -4.02 -20.25 4.86
N PRO A 21 -2.82 -20.75 5.23
CA PRO A 21 -1.62 -19.92 5.25
C PRO A 21 -1.31 -19.24 3.90
N ASN A 22 -1.65 -19.89 2.79
CA ASN A 22 -1.48 -19.38 1.44
C ASN A 22 -2.45 -18.22 1.12
N GLU A 23 -3.73 -18.33 1.48
CA GLU A 23 -4.71 -17.25 1.36
C GLU A 23 -4.32 -16.02 2.19
N LYS A 24 -3.87 -16.25 3.42
CA LYS A 24 -3.39 -15.18 4.29
C LYS A 24 -2.21 -14.45 3.66
N MET A 25 -1.23 -15.18 3.13
CA MET A 25 -0.06 -14.61 2.48
C MET A 25 -0.43 -13.85 1.20
N LEU A 26 -1.31 -14.42 0.37
CA LEU A 26 -1.82 -13.77 -0.83
C LEU A 26 -2.47 -12.42 -0.47
N ARG A 27 -3.32 -12.38 0.55
CA ARG A 27 -3.95 -11.14 1.01
C ARG A 27 -2.93 -10.10 1.49
N ILE A 28 -1.88 -10.52 2.20
CA ILE A 28 -0.80 -9.63 2.63
C ILE A 28 -0.11 -8.99 1.42
N LYS A 29 0.24 -9.79 0.41
CA LYS A 29 0.91 -9.31 -0.80
C LYS A 29 0.01 -8.37 -1.62
N VAL A 30 -1.26 -8.70 -1.81
CA VAL A 30 -2.27 -7.82 -2.44
C VAL A 30 -2.38 -6.49 -1.70
N SER A 31 -2.46 -6.54 -0.37
CA SER A 31 -2.56 -5.34 0.47
C SER A 31 -1.28 -4.49 0.41
N ALA A 32 -0.11 -5.11 0.35
CA ALA A 32 1.17 -4.43 0.19
C ALA A 32 1.26 -3.70 -1.16
N LEU A 33 0.87 -4.34 -2.25
CA LEU A 33 0.83 -3.72 -3.57
C LEU A 33 -0.13 -2.52 -3.62
N LYS A 34 -1.36 -2.68 -3.10
CA LYS A 34 -2.35 -1.59 -3.01
C LYS A 34 -1.84 -0.39 -2.20
N ARG A 35 -1.06 -0.61 -1.14
CA ARG A 35 -0.41 0.49 -0.39
C ARG A 35 0.66 1.18 -1.22
N ASN A 36 1.54 0.43 -1.90
CA ASN A 36 2.59 1.02 -2.72
C ASN A 36 2.01 1.88 -3.86
N ILE A 37 0.87 1.48 -4.46
CA ILE A 37 0.16 2.28 -5.47
C ILE A 37 -0.30 3.62 -4.87
N LYS A 38 -0.94 3.60 -3.69
CA LYS A 38 -1.35 4.82 -2.99
C LYS A 38 -0.15 5.70 -2.62
N ASP A 39 0.95 5.11 -2.17
CA ASP A 39 2.19 5.86 -1.86
C ASP A 39 2.67 6.64 -3.09
N LEU A 40 2.63 6.05 -4.29
CA LEU A 40 2.97 6.74 -5.53
C LEU A 40 2.00 7.88 -5.85
N GLU A 41 0.68 7.68 -5.68
CA GLU A 41 -0.31 8.74 -5.86
C GLU A 41 -0.07 9.93 -4.92
N PHE A 42 0.28 9.66 -3.66
CA PHE A 42 0.64 10.70 -2.71
C PHE A 42 1.94 11.38 -3.07
N ALA A 43 2.98 10.65 -3.48
CA ALA A 43 4.24 11.23 -3.91
C ALA A 43 4.07 12.16 -5.12
N LYS A 44 3.25 11.78 -6.10
CA LYS A 44 2.91 12.62 -7.26
C LYS A 44 2.21 13.92 -6.83
N ARG A 45 1.20 13.83 -5.95
CA ARG A 45 0.50 15.00 -5.41
C ARG A 45 1.39 15.90 -4.57
N GLU A 46 2.32 15.33 -3.80
CA GLU A 46 3.27 16.11 -2.99
C GLU A 46 4.15 16.99 -3.88
N VAL A 47 4.65 16.45 -5.01
CA VAL A 47 5.43 17.25 -5.97
C VAL A 47 4.64 18.45 -6.49
N GLU A 48 3.36 18.27 -6.82
CA GLU A 48 2.49 19.37 -7.25
C GLU A 48 2.32 20.43 -6.16
N GLN A 49 2.09 20.01 -4.91
CA GLN A 49 1.93 20.92 -3.78
C GLN A 49 3.23 21.68 -3.48
N GLU A 50 4.38 21.03 -3.53
CA GLU A 50 5.66 21.68 -3.28
C GLU A 50 6.04 22.67 -4.40
N LEU A 51 5.63 22.41 -5.65
CA LEU A 51 5.75 23.37 -6.74
C LEU A 51 4.86 24.61 -6.52
N GLN A 52 3.59 24.42 -6.13
CA GLN A 52 2.70 25.53 -5.78
C GLN A 52 3.23 26.35 -4.59
N ARG A 53 3.83 25.68 -3.61
CA ARG A 53 4.48 26.32 -2.47
C ARG A 53 5.69 27.15 -2.91
N LEU A 54 6.50 26.67 -3.84
CA LEU A 54 7.63 27.42 -4.42
C LEU A 54 7.16 28.72 -5.08
N ASP A 55 6.08 28.67 -5.85
CA ASP A 55 5.52 29.87 -6.50
C ASP A 55 5.05 30.91 -5.48
N SER A 56 4.46 30.47 -4.38
CA SER A 56 4.08 31.35 -3.27
C SER A 56 5.31 31.96 -2.58
N LEU A 57 6.35 31.16 -2.33
CA LEU A 57 7.57 31.61 -1.67
C LEU A 57 8.36 32.63 -2.52
N ARG A 58 8.31 32.54 -3.85
CA ARG A 58 8.92 33.53 -4.75
C ARG A 58 8.41 34.96 -4.51
N GLN A 59 7.17 35.12 -4.05
CA GLN A 59 6.58 36.44 -3.78
C GLN A 59 6.74 36.87 -2.32
N ILE A 60 6.65 35.93 -1.38
CA ILE A 60 6.50 36.26 0.05
C ILE A 60 7.83 36.14 0.81
N ALA A 61 8.68 35.16 0.46
CA ALA A 61 9.94 34.89 1.14
C ALA A 61 11.00 34.35 0.14
N PRO A 62 11.54 35.22 -0.74
CA PRO A 62 12.45 34.80 -1.81
C PRO A 62 13.74 34.12 -1.32
N ASP A 63 14.17 34.44 -0.10
CA ASP A 63 15.32 33.83 0.57
C ASP A 63 15.14 32.33 0.86
N ARG A 64 13.89 31.85 0.98
CA ARG A 64 13.56 30.44 1.22
C ARG A 64 13.48 29.60 -0.06
N VAL A 65 13.46 30.25 -1.24
CA VAL A 65 13.34 29.58 -2.55
C VAL A 65 14.43 28.52 -2.77
N PRO A 66 15.73 28.75 -2.48
CA PRO A 66 16.76 27.72 -2.69
C PRO A 66 16.54 26.46 -1.84
N GLN A 67 16.03 26.61 -0.62
CA GLN A 67 15.73 25.46 0.24
C GLN A 67 14.52 24.70 -0.28
N GLN A 68 13.48 25.42 -0.70
CA GLN A 68 12.27 24.82 -1.28
C GLN A 68 12.58 24.03 -2.56
N THR A 69 13.49 24.53 -3.41
CA THR A 69 13.94 23.79 -4.60
C THR A 69 14.53 22.43 -4.25
N LYS A 70 15.34 22.33 -3.19
CA LYS A 70 15.89 21.05 -2.71
C LYS A 70 14.80 20.09 -2.25
N VAL A 71 13.79 20.60 -1.53
CA VAL A 71 12.63 19.79 -1.10
C VAL A 71 11.88 19.23 -2.30
N ILE A 72 11.68 20.03 -3.36
CA ILE A 72 11.06 19.56 -4.60
C ILE A 72 11.91 18.48 -5.27
N ASP A 73 13.24 18.65 -5.31
CA ASP A 73 14.12 17.66 -5.91
C ASP A 73 14.04 16.32 -5.15
N GLU A 74 14.03 16.34 -3.82
CA GLU A 74 13.82 15.15 -2.99
C GLU A 74 12.43 14.53 -3.21
N ALA A 75 11.36 15.34 -3.25
CA ALA A 75 10.00 14.87 -3.50
C ALA A 75 9.87 14.22 -4.90
N LYS A 76 10.53 14.79 -5.92
CA LYS A 76 10.59 14.19 -7.27
C LYS A 76 11.30 12.84 -7.24
N MET A 77 12.33 12.68 -6.43
CA MET A 77 13.05 11.39 -6.28
C MET A 77 12.20 10.33 -5.56
N MET A 78 11.15 10.70 -4.82
CA MET A 78 10.22 9.75 -4.23
C MET A 78 9.31 9.06 -5.25
N ILE A 79 9.07 9.67 -6.42
CA ILE A 79 8.29 9.08 -7.50
C ILE A 79 8.97 7.81 -8.05
N PRO A 80 10.22 7.84 -8.58
CA PRO A 80 10.88 6.64 -9.08
C PRO A 80 11.13 5.62 -7.96
N HIS A 81 11.36 6.06 -6.71
CA HIS A 81 11.43 5.16 -5.57
C HIS A 81 10.13 4.37 -5.36
N SER A 82 8.98 5.05 -5.42
CA SER A 82 7.66 4.43 -5.28
C SER A 82 7.33 3.52 -6.46
N VAL A 83 7.69 3.92 -7.69
CA VAL A 83 7.58 3.09 -8.90
C VAL A 83 8.35 1.78 -8.72
N ASN A 84 9.61 1.84 -8.28
CA ASN A 84 10.42 0.64 -8.03
C ASN A 84 9.78 -0.30 -7.00
N ARG A 85 9.19 0.25 -5.93
CA ARG A 85 8.46 -0.52 -4.92
C ARG A 85 7.20 -1.19 -5.48
N ILE A 86 6.48 -0.52 -6.37
CA ILE A 86 5.33 -1.11 -7.06
C ILE A 86 5.79 -2.25 -7.97
N MET A 87 6.78 -2.03 -8.82
CA MET A 87 7.29 -3.06 -9.74
C MET A 87 7.78 -4.31 -9.00
N ALA A 88 8.51 -4.12 -7.89
CA ALA A 88 8.95 -5.23 -7.06
C ALA A 88 7.77 -6.00 -6.43
N ALA A 89 6.75 -5.30 -5.95
CA ALA A 89 5.55 -5.92 -5.36
C ALA A 89 4.67 -6.62 -6.41
N VAL A 90 4.57 -6.08 -7.63
CA VAL A 90 3.90 -6.74 -8.76
C VAL A 90 4.60 -8.05 -9.08
N LYS A 91 5.93 -8.05 -9.19
CA LYS A 91 6.72 -9.25 -9.45
C LYS A 91 6.55 -10.28 -8.33
N ASP A 92 6.69 -9.87 -7.07
CA ASP A 92 6.51 -10.75 -5.90
C ASP A 92 5.11 -11.37 -5.83
N LEU A 93 4.06 -10.60 -6.15
CA LEU A 93 2.68 -11.11 -6.20
C LEU A 93 2.47 -12.07 -7.38
N SER A 94 3.01 -11.76 -8.56
CA SER A 94 2.94 -12.65 -9.74
C SER A 94 3.60 -14.00 -9.45
N GLU A 95 4.84 -13.97 -8.96
CA GLU A 95 5.58 -15.19 -8.61
C GLU A 95 4.86 -16.01 -7.54
N TYR A 96 4.19 -15.35 -6.60
CA TYR A 96 3.41 -16.02 -5.57
C TYR A 96 2.16 -16.70 -6.14
N VAL A 97 1.41 -16.01 -7.00
CA VAL A 97 0.22 -16.57 -7.67
C VAL A 97 0.60 -17.73 -8.59
N GLU A 98 1.73 -17.65 -9.29
CA GLU A 98 2.21 -18.73 -10.15
C GLU A 98 2.57 -20.00 -9.36
N LYS A 99 3.19 -19.86 -8.19
CA LYS A 99 3.64 -20.98 -7.35
C LYS A 99 2.52 -21.59 -6.52
N GLU A 100 1.76 -20.73 -5.83
CA GLU A 100 0.80 -21.15 -4.79
C GLU A 100 -0.65 -20.93 -5.20
N GLY A 101 -0.93 -20.18 -6.28
CA GLY A 101 -2.28 -19.77 -6.65
C GLY A 101 -3.22 -20.93 -6.98
N SER A 102 -2.69 -22.07 -7.45
CA SER A 102 -3.47 -23.29 -7.70
C SER A 102 -3.96 -23.98 -6.41
N THR A 103 -3.36 -23.65 -5.27
CA THR A 103 -3.75 -24.18 -3.95
C THR A 103 -4.66 -23.23 -3.16
N VAL A 104 -4.92 -22.04 -3.72
CA VAL A 104 -5.85 -21.06 -3.15
C VAL A 104 -7.23 -21.32 -3.73
N CYS A 105 -8.18 -21.75 -2.89
CA CYS A 105 -9.57 -22.04 -3.31
C CYS A 105 -10.48 -20.80 -3.31
N ASN A 106 -9.89 -19.61 -3.15
CA ASN A 106 -10.61 -18.34 -3.05
C ASN A 106 -10.46 -17.53 -4.34
N ASP A 107 -11.40 -17.72 -5.25
CA ASP A 107 -11.39 -17.09 -6.57
C ASP A 107 -11.47 -15.55 -6.49
N GLU A 108 -12.25 -15.00 -5.56
CA GLU A 108 -12.36 -13.55 -5.35
C GLU A 108 -11.01 -12.93 -4.96
N LEU A 109 -10.23 -13.64 -4.13
CA LEU A 109 -8.91 -13.20 -3.73
C LEU A 109 -7.91 -13.27 -4.89
N LEU A 110 -7.99 -14.30 -5.73
CA LEU A 110 -7.20 -14.41 -6.96
C LEU A 110 -7.56 -13.32 -7.97
N ASP A 111 -8.85 -13.00 -8.14
CA ASP A 111 -9.32 -11.86 -8.93
C ASP A 111 -8.80 -10.54 -8.39
N SER A 112 -8.88 -10.34 -7.07
CA SER A 112 -8.31 -9.14 -6.45
C SER A 112 -6.79 -9.06 -6.63
N ALA A 113 -6.08 -10.18 -6.71
CA ALA A 113 -4.64 -10.19 -6.98
C ALA A 113 -4.35 -9.78 -8.43
N ARG A 114 -5.09 -10.33 -9.40
CA ARG A 114 -5.00 -9.95 -10.82
C ARG A 114 -5.30 -8.47 -11.03
N ALA A 115 -6.40 -7.97 -10.44
CA ALA A 115 -6.76 -6.57 -10.50
C ALA A 115 -5.67 -5.66 -9.90
N ALA A 116 -5.13 -6.01 -8.72
CA ALA A 116 -4.07 -5.23 -8.08
C ALA A 116 -2.78 -5.19 -8.93
N MET A 117 -2.43 -6.28 -9.61
CA MET A 117 -1.28 -6.30 -10.54
C MET A 117 -1.51 -5.41 -11.76
N ALA A 118 -2.72 -5.45 -12.35
CA ALA A 118 -3.10 -4.57 -13.46
C ALA A 118 -3.07 -3.09 -13.04
N ASP A 119 -3.65 -2.76 -11.88
CA ASP A 119 -3.59 -1.41 -11.31
C ASP A 119 -2.14 -0.95 -11.07
N GLY A 120 -1.30 -1.85 -10.56
CA GLY A 120 0.13 -1.60 -10.34
C GLY A 120 0.88 -1.31 -11.64
N GLN A 121 0.62 -2.07 -12.70
CA GLN A 121 1.19 -1.84 -14.03
C GLN A 121 0.69 -0.52 -14.64
N ALA A 122 -0.60 -0.23 -14.52
CA ALA A 122 -1.18 1.01 -15.01
C ALA A 122 -0.64 2.25 -14.27
N ALA A 123 -0.36 2.15 -12.97
CA ALA A 123 0.15 3.27 -12.17
C ALA A 123 1.59 3.70 -12.52
N VAL A 124 2.39 2.78 -13.08
CA VAL A 124 3.81 2.98 -13.42
C VAL A 124 4.07 3.13 -14.92
N SER A 125 3.07 2.87 -15.76
CA SER A 125 3.10 3.11 -17.21
C SER A 125 2.95 4.60 -17.51
#